data_AF-A0A843ATV2-F1
#
_entry.id   AF-A0A843ATV2-F1
#
_cell.length_a   1.000
_cell.length_b   1.000
_cell.length_c   1.000
_cell.angle_alpha   90.00
_cell.angle_beta   90.00
_cell.angle_gamma   90.00
#
_symmetry.space_group_name_H-M   'P 1'
#
loop_
_entity.id
_entity.type
_entity.pdbx_description
1 polymer ?
#
loop_
_entity_poly.entity_id
_entity_poly.type
_entity_poly.pdbx_seq_one_letter_code
_entity_poly.pdbx_strand_id
1 'polypeptide(L)'
;MLFRELADTYERLEATSSRLEMTDILAEAFRRFDPSDIKVAVYLTQGQLYPDFNPLKLGMADKMILKAIAFASGAGESFVQDLMLKEGDPGIVAQKAFLNKKQTTLFSSEPLTLKRAYETLEAIARSEGGGSQDMKIKLMAKLLGDASSSEAKFLSRVITGRMRLGVSSMTVLDALAVAFATKDDRDAVERAFNVSSDLGLVAEEMARHGLDGVKKIHVQVNRPLRAMLAERMSSPEEILEKMGGTCAFEYKYDGVRIQAHICRGEVRLFSRKLDELTTQFPDVVVGLKRTIKADSAIIEGECVPVDQNTGEFLPFQEV
;
A
#
# COMPACT_ATOMS: atom_id res chain seq x y z
N MET A 1 -14.79 14.56 1.51
CA MET A 1 -14.03 15.33 2.51
C MET A 1 -12.92 16.16 1.86
N LEU A 2 -12.42 17.18 2.56
CA LEU A 2 -11.26 17.96 2.13
C LEU A 2 -9.97 17.16 2.38
N PHE A 3 -8.96 17.36 1.55
CA PHE A 3 -7.66 16.71 1.75
C PHE A 3 -6.96 17.24 3.01
N ARG A 4 -7.20 18.51 3.38
CA ARG A 4 -6.74 19.11 4.63
C ARG A 4 -7.11 18.31 5.88
N GLU A 5 -8.31 17.73 5.94
CA GLU A 5 -8.72 16.91 7.10
C GLU A 5 -7.82 15.69 7.31
N LEU A 6 -7.33 15.11 6.20
CA LEU A 6 -6.39 14.00 6.21
C LEU A 6 -4.96 14.49 6.54
N ALA A 7 -4.54 15.62 5.97
CA ALA A 7 -3.26 16.25 6.29
C ALA A 7 -3.13 16.60 7.77
N ASP A 8 -4.15 17.21 8.37
CA ASP A 8 -4.18 17.54 9.80
C ASP A 8 -4.08 16.28 10.68
N THR A 9 -4.69 15.17 10.24
CA THR A 9 -4.55 13.86 10.89
C THR A 9 -3.10 13.37 10.82
N TYR A 10 -2.43 13.55 9.69
CA TYR A 10 -1.03 13.15 9.52
C TYR A 10 -0.06 14.00 10.35
N GLU A 11 -0.32 15.30 10.53
CA GLU A 11 0.48 16.14 11.44
C GLU A 11 0.40 15.65 12.88
N ARG A 12 -0.80 15.27 13.34
CA ARG A 12 -0.99 14.67 14.67
C ARG A 12 -0.24 13.35 14.81
N LEU A 13 -0.25 12.51 13.77
CA LEU A 13 0.47 11.23 13.78
C LEU A 13 1.98 11.41 13.83
N GLU A 14 2.54 12.39 13.12
CA GLU A 14 3.98 12.71 13.20
C GLU A 14 4.41 13.25 14.56
N ALA A 15 3.51 13.88 15.29
CA ALA A 15 3.80 14.48 16.59
C ALA A 15 3.93 13.43 17.72
N THR A 16 3.59 12.16 17.45
CA THR A 16 3.67 11.08 18.45
C THR A 16 4.52 9.91 17.94
N SER A 17 5.11 9.18 18.90
CA SER A 17 5.75 7.88 18.68
C SER A 17 4.97 6.72 19.33
N SER A 18 3.88 7.02 20.03
CA SER A 18 3.07 6.03 20.74
C SER A 18 2.09 5.36 19.79
N ARG A 19 2.21 4.03 19.60
CA ARG A 19 1.27 3.27 18.78
C ARG A 19 -0.18 3.41 19.26
N LEU A 20 -0.40 3.45 20.58
CA LEU A 20 -1.74 3.60 21.15
C LEU A 20 -2.34 4.96 20.79
N GLU A 21 -1.54 6.03 20.89
CA GLU A 21 -1.99 7.37 20.53
C GLU A 21 -2.24 7.49 19.02
N MET A 22 -1.39 6.86 18.18
CA MET A 22 -1.64 6.78 16.73
C MET A 22 -2.96 6.07 16.42
N THR A 23 -3.26 4.97 17.13
CA THR A 23 -4.53 4.25 17.01
C THR A 23 -5.71 5.17 17.35
N ASP A 24 -5.62 5.93 18.44
CA ASP A 24 -6.70 6.85 18.86
C ASP A 24 -6.89 8.00 17.87
N ILE A 25 -5.80 8.61 17.37
CA ILE A 25 -5.84 9.66 16.35
C ILE A 25 -6.54 9.16 15.08
N LEU A 26 -6.15 7.97 14.61
CA LEU A 26 -6.77 7.38 13.42
C LEU A 26 -8.23 7.02 13.65
N ALA A 27 -8.57 6.46 14.82
CA ALA A 27 -9.94 6.09 15.13
C ALA A 27 -10.86 7.33 15.19
N GLU A 28 -10.40 8.42 15.78
CA GLU A 28 -11.09 9.71 15.77
C GLU A 28 -11.28 10.26 14.35
N ALA A 29 -10.26 10.17 13.50
CA ALA A 29 -10.35 10.59 12.11
C ALA A 29 -11.34 9.73 11.32
N PHE A 30 -11.27 8.41 11.43
CA PHE A 30 -12.14 7.48 10.71
C PHE A 30 -13.62 7.67 11.04
N ARG A 31 -13.98 7.92 12.31
CA ARG A 31 -15.38 8.23 12.68
C ARG A 31 -15.94 9.48 12.01
N ARG A 32 -15.09 10.42 11.60
CA ARG A 32 -15.48 11.67 10.95
C ARG A 32 -15.49 11.60 9.43
N PHE A 33 -14.71 10.68 8.85
CA PHE A 33 -14.62 10.54 7.40
C PHE A 33 -15.93 10.00 6.80
N ASP A 34 -16.24 10.44 5.58
CA ASP A 34 -17.32 9.83 4.81
C ASP A 34 -16.96 8.36 4.53
N PRO A 35 -17.88 7.40 4.73
CA PRO A 35 -17.65 6.00 4.39
C PRO A 35 -17.19 5.75 2.94
N SER A 36 -17.51 6.64 1.99
CA SER A 36 -17.00 6.54 0.61
C SER A 36 -15.55 6.98 0.44
N ASP A 37 -15.04 7.78 1.36
CA ASP A 37 -13.70 8.36 1.31
C ASP A 37 -12.69 7.58 2.16
N ILE A 38 -13.14 6.82 3.15
CA ILE A 38 -12.26 6.11 4.11
C ILE A 38 -11.27 5.16 3.42
N LYS A 39 -11.71 4.49 2.35
CA LYS A 39 -10.88 3.59 1.55
C LYS A 39 -9.66 4.30 0.98
N VAL A 40 -9.90 5.44 0.34
CA VAL A 40 -8.88 6.28 -0.25
C VAL A 40 -7.98 6.85 0.83
N ALA A 41 -8.55 7.35 1.93
CA ALA A 41 -7.78 7.86 3.06
C ALA A 41 -6.84 6.79 3.65
N VAL A 42 -7.29 5.55 3.78
CA VAL A 42 -6.49 4.41 4.27
C VAL A 42 -5.35 4.07 3.31
N TYR A 43 -5.58 4.03 2.00
CA TYR A 43 -4.49 3.80 1.04
C TYR A 43 -3.43 4.92 1.12
N LEU A 44 -3.85 6.19 1.11
CA LEU A 44 -2.93 7.32 1.20
C LEU A 44 -2.16 7.35 2.54
N THR A 45 -2.79 6.88 3.63
CA THR A 45 -2.13 6.76 4.95
C THR A 45 -1.00 5.72 4.92
N GLN A 46 -1.16 4.67 4.11
CA GLN A 46 -0.11 3.70 3.83
C GLN A 46 0.88 4.17 2.74
N GLY A 47 0.69 5.37 2.17
CA GLY A 47 1.56 5.93 1.13
C GLY A 47 1.34 5.30 -0.25
N GLN A 48 0.16 4.76 -0.53
CA GLN A 48 -0.17 4.07 -1.77
C GLN A 48 -1.54 4.50 -2.32
N LEU A 49 -1.85 4.12 -3.56
CA LEU A 49 -3.18 4.34 -4.16
C LEU A 49 -4.06 3.08 -4.10
N TYR A 50 -3.44 1.91 -4.16
CA TYR A 50 -4.12 0.63 -4.25
C TYR A 50 -3.50 -0.37 -3.26
N PRO A 51 -4.15 -1.54 -3.04
CA PRO A 51 -3.54 -2.65 -2.33
C PRO A 51 -2.22 -3.10 -2.98
N ASP A 52 -1.35 -3.75 -2.20
CA ASP A 52 -0.01 -4.16 -2.62
C ASP A 52 0.01 -4.99 -3.92
N PHE A 53 -1.01 -5.83 -4.09
CA PHE A 53 -1.18 -6.71 -5.25
C PHE A 53 -1.67 -6.02 -6.52
N ASN A 54 -1.97 -4.74 -6.46
CA ASN A 54 -2.27 -3.96 -7.66
C ASN A 54 -0.96 -3.66 -8.41
N PRO A 55 -0.92 -3.88 -9.73
CA PRO A 55 0.29 -3.64 -10.52
C PRO A 55 0.62 -2.14 -10.66
N LEU A 56 -0.35 -1.24 -10.51
CA LEU A 56 -0.10 0.19 -10.62
C LEU A 56 0.62 0.71 -9.37
N LYS A 57 1.92 0.99 -9.51
CA LYS A 57 2.72 1.57 -8.43
C LYS A 57 2.76 3.09 -8.55
N LEU A 58 2.57 3.77 -7.42
CA LEU A 58 2.75 5.20 -7.32
C LEU A 58 4.24 5.54 -7.27
N GLY A 59 4.68 6.58 -7.98
CA GLY A 59 6.06 7.01 -7.88
C GLY A 59 6.45 8.16 -8.80
N MET A 60 7.25 9.07 -8.26
CA MET A 60 7.90 10.16 -8.98
C MET A 60 9.32 10.33 -8.46
N ALA A 61 10.29 10.50 -9.35
CA ALA A 61 11.68 10.71 -8.95
C ALA A 61 11.87 12.06 -8.24
N ASP A 62 12.82 12.13 -7.29
CA ASP A 62 13.11 13.33 -6.50
C ASP A 62 13.29 14.57 -7.37
N LYS A 63 14.04 14.47 -8.47
CA LYS A 63 14.27 15.59 -9.39
C LYS A 63 12.97 16.15 -9.99
N MET A 64 11.99 15.29 -10.26
CA MET A 64 10.71 15.70 -10.85
C MET A 64 9.81 16.39 -9.82
N ILE A 65 9.72 15.85 -8.60
CA ILE A 65 8.92 16.46 -7.53
C ILE A 65 9.50 17.81 -7.10
N LEU A 66 10.84 17.96 -7.04
CA LEU A 66 11.48 19.24 -6.74
C LEU A 66 11.17 20.30 -7.81
N LYS A 67 11.16 19.92 -9.10
CA LYS A 67 10.72 20.80 -10.19
C LYS A 67 9.25 21.20 -10.03
N ALA A 68 8.38 20.26 -9.68
CA ALA A 68 6.96 20.54 -9.45
C ALA A 68 6.76 21.49 -8.25
N ILE A 69 7.50 21.29 -7.15
CA ILE A 69 7.50 22.18 -5.98
C ILE A 69 7.97 23.58 -6.36
N ALA A 70 9.09 23.70 -7.08
CA ALA A 70 9.62 24.99 -7.53
C ALA A 70 8.59 25.76 -8.37
N PHE A 71 7.99 25.09 -9.36
CA PHE A 71 6.96 25.68 -10.20
C PHE A 71 5.73 26.13 -9.41
N ALA A 72 5.19 25.26 -8.54
CA ALA A 72 3.94 25.50 -7.83
C ALA A 72 4.06 26.52 -6.69
N SER A 73 5.23 26.59 -6.04
CA SER A 73 5.53 27.56 -4.99
C SER A 73 6.00 28.91 -5.52
N GLY A 74 6.47 28.96 -6.77
CA GLY A 74 7.15 30.12 -7.35
C GLY A 74 8.58 30.32 -6.82
N ALA A 75 9.12 29.37 -6.07
CA ALA A 75 10.50 29.39 -5.60
C ALA A 75 11.48 29.02 -6.73
N GLY A 76 12.69 29.57 -6.69
CA GLY A 76 13.75 29.19 -7.63
C GLY A 76 14.19 27.73 -7.46
N GLU A 77 14.54 27.06 -8.55
CA GLU A 77 14.98 25.65 -8.50
C GLU A 77 16.20 25.44 -7.59
N SER A 78 17.16 26.38 -7.59
CA SER A 78 18.34 26.32 -6.73
C SER A 78 17.95 26.31 -5.24
N PHE A 79 17.06 27.18 -4.83
CA PHE A 79 16.56 27.23 -3.45
C PHE A 79 15.90 25.92 -3.02
N VAL A 80 15.08 25.33 -3.90
CA VAL A 80 14.41 24.04 -3.62
C VAL A 80 15.42 22.89 -3.54
N GLN A 81 16.46 22.90 -4.38
CA GLN A 81 17.55 21.93 -4.33
C GLN A 81 18.38 22.06 -3.04
N ASP A 82 18.72 23.28 -2.63
CA ASP A 82 19.45 23.55 -1.39
C ASP A 82 18.66 23.09 -0.16
N LEU A 83 17.34 23.32 -0.15
CA LEU A 83 16.46 22.77 0.88
C LEU A 83 16.46 21.24 0.88
N MET A 84 16.43 20.59 -0.28
CA MET A 84 16.47 19.13 -0.34
C MET A 84 17.78 18.57 0.20
N LEU A 85 18.92 19.20 -0.11
CA LEU A 85 20.22 18.81 0.44
C LEU A 85 20.26 18.94 1.96
N LYS A 86 19.61 19.96 2.51
CA LYS A 86 19.57 20.22 3.95
C LYS A 86 18.61 19.32 4.71
N GLU A 87 17.40 19.12 4.20
CA GLU A 87 16.31 18.48 4.94
C GLU A 87 16.18 16.98 4.60
N GLY A 88 16.60 16.55 3.41
CA GLY A 88 16.51 15.16 2.96
C GLY A 88 15.09 14.63 2.74
N ASP A 89 14.06 15.49 2.81
CA ASP A 89 12.65 15.12 2.76
C ASP A 89 11.87 16.05 1.82
N PRO A 90 11.33 15.55 0.69
CA PRO A 90 10.61 16.37 -0.27
C PRO A 90 9.33 17.00 0.29
N GLY A 91 8.71 16.40 1.32
CA GLY A 91 7.58 16.98 2.01
C GLY A 91 7.94 18.20 2.83
N ILE A 92 9.05 18.15 3.57
CA ILE A 92 9.54 19.29 4.34
C ILE A 92 9.99 20.42 3.40
N VAL A 93 10.63 20.06 2.29
CA VAL A 93 10.98 21.01 1.23
C VAL A 93 9.73 21.70 0.68
N ALA A 94 8.68 20.94 0.34
CA ALA A 94 7.41 21.48 -0.11
C ALA A 94 6.78 22.41 0.93
N GLN A 95 6.71 22.00 2.20
CA GLN A 95 6.17 22.82 3.28
C GLN A 95 6.88 24.17 3.37
N LYS A 96 8.22 24.18 3.41
CA LYS A 96 9.04 25.40 3.52
C LYS A 96 8.95 26.28 2.28
N ALA A 97 8.91 25.70 1.08
CA ALA A 97 8.76 26.45 -0.16
C ALA A 97 7.40 27.17 -0.22
N PHE A 98 6.33 26.50 0.24
CA PHE A 98 4.98 27.06 0.22
C PHE A 98 4.71 28.08 1.33
N LEU A 99 5.39 28.00 2.48
CA LEU A 99 5.32 29.06 3.51
C LEU A 99 5.88 30.39 3.01
N ASN A 100 6.85 30.37 2.09
CA ASN A 100 7.46 31.56 1.49
C ASN A 100 6.74 32.05 0.22
N LYS A 101 5.59 31.46 -0.13
CA LYS A 101 4.82 31.84 -1.31
C LYS A 101 4.32 33.27 -1.15
N LYS A 102 4.92 34.22 -1.89
CA LYS A 102 4.37 35.58 -2.01
C LYS A 102 3.01 35.45 -2.67
N GLN A 103 1.94 35.67 -1.91
CA GLN A 103 0.56 35.51 -2.32
C GLN A 103 0.30 36.25 -3.64
N THR A 104 0.18 35.51 -4.75
CA THR A 104 0.12 36.06 -6.13
C THR A 104 -1.12 35.63 -6.91
N THR A 105 -2.14 35.06 -6.27
CA THR A 105 -3.38 34.66 -6.98
C THR A 105 -4.59 35.45 -6.51
N LEU A 106 -5.10 36.29 -7.42
CA LEU A 106 -6.36 37.04 -7.35
C LEU A 106 -7.63 36.16 -7.40
N PHE A 107 -7.47 34.83 -7.46
CA PHE A 107 -8.55 33.86 -7.46
C PHE A 107 -8.26 32.82 -6.38
N SER A 108 -9.15 32.71 -5.39
CA SER A 108 -9.15 31.61 -4.43
C SER A 108 -9.42 30.32 -5.20
N SER A 109 -8.39 29.48 -5.41
CA SER A 109 -8.59 28.12 -5.89
C SER A 109 -9.50 27.38 -4.91
N GLU A 110 -10.47 26.61 -5.41
CA GLU A 110 -11.31 25.79 -4.54
C GLU A 110 -10.45 24.87 -3.65
N PRO A 111 -10.80 24.73 -2.35
CA PRO A 111 -10.08 23.84 -1.45
C PRO A 111 -9.87 22.45 -2.04
N LEU A 112 -8.68 21.89 -1.83
CA LEU A 112 -8.34 20.57 -2.37
C LEU A 112 -9.19 19.48 -1.70
N THR A 113 -9.91 18.71 -2.51
CA THR A 113 -10.69 17.55 -2.03
C THR A 113 -9.83 16.28 -2.06
N LEU A 114 -10.14 15.34 -1.17
CA LEU A 114 -9.47 14.02 -1.14
C LEU A 114 -9.58 13.33 -2.51
N LYS A 115 -10.78 13.35 -3.09
CA LYS A 115 -11.08 12.78 -4.40
C LYS A 115 -10.19 13.38 -5.50
N ARG A 116 -10.11 14.72 -5.59
CA ARG A 116 -9.27 15.40 -6.59
C ARG A 116 -7.80 15.07 -6.42
N ALA A 117 -7.31 15.00 -5.17
CA ALA A 117 -5.94 14.61 -4.87
C ALA A 117 -5.66 13.17 -5.36
N TYR A 118 -6.52 12.22 -4.99
CA TYR A 118 -6.38 10.82 -5.38
C TYR A 118 -6.44 10.62 -6.90
N GLU A 119 -7.45 11.18 -7.57
CA GLU A 119 -7.58 11.09 -9.03
C GLU A 119 -6.37 11.69 -9.77
N THR A 120 -5.81 12.78 -9.25
CA THR A 120 -4.61 13.38 -9.84
C THR A 120 -3.36 12.51 -9.61
N LEU A 121 -3.20 11.94 -8.41
CA LEU A 121 -2.11 11.00 -8.13
C LEU A 121 -2.24 9.73 -8.99
N GLU A 122 -3.46 9.23 -9.21
CA GLU A 122 -3.73 8.11 -10.11
C GLU A 122 -3.36 8.46 -11.56
N ALA A 123 -3.74 9.64 -12.04
CA ALA A 123 -3.35 10.11 -13.37
C ALA A 123 -1.82 10.23 -13.52
N ILE A 124 -1.10 10.65 -12.48
CA ILE A 124 0.37 10.65 -12.45
C ILE A 124 0.92 9.22 -12.54
N ALA A 125 0.37 8.28 -11.76
CA ALA A 125 0.81 6.88 -11.75
C ALA A 125 0.62 6.21 -13.11
N ARG A 126 -0.51 6.45 -13.79
CA ARG A 126 -0.84 5.89 -15.11
C ARG A 126 -0.10 6.55 -16.28
N SER A 127 0.57 7.67 -16.07
CA SER A 127 1.29 8.37 -17.12
C SER A 127 2.59 7.63 -17.48
N GLU A 128 2.64 7.07 -18.68
CA GLU A 128 3.76 6.27 -19.21
C GLU A 128 4.11 6.68 -20.65
N GLY A 129 5.27 6.24 -21.13
CA GLY A 129 5.75 6.53 -22.49
C GLY A 129 6.46 7.88 -22.65
N GLY A 130 6.69 8.28 -23.90
CA GLY A 130 7.40 9.52 -24.26
C GLY A 130 6.67 10.76 -23.75
N GLY A 131 7.37 11.68 -23.09
CA GLY A 131 6.79 12.90 -22.52
C GLY A 131 6.02 12.71 -21.20
N SER A 132 5.90 11.48 -20.69
CA SER A 132 5.23 11.18 -19.42
C SER A 132 5.83 11.96 -18.25
N GLN A 133 7.16 12.13 -18.23
CA GLN A 133 7.88 12.84 -17.17
C GLN A 133 7.39 14.30 -17.02
N ASP A 134 7.30 15.03 -18.13
CA ASP A 134 6.82 16.41 -18.13
C ASP A 134 5.35 16.50 -17.77
N MET A 135 4.54 15.54 -18.21
CA MET A 135 3.13 15.45 -17.84
C MET A 135 2.96 15.21 -16.33
N LYS A 136 3.74 14.30 -15.74
CA LYS A 136 3.74 14.05 -14.29
C LYS A 136 4.14 15.33 -13.53
N ILE A 137 5.18 16.03 -13.96
CA ILE A 137 5.59 17.31 -13.35
C ILE A 137 4.46 18.34 -13.42
N LYS A 138 3.81 18.51 -14.57
CA LYS A 138 2.70 19.47 -14.75
C LYS A 138 1.50 19.12 -13.87
N LEU A 139 1.08 17.86 -13.84
CA LEU A 139 -0.02 17.39 -13.01
C LEU A 139 0.27 17.61 -11.52
N MET A 140 1.47 17.23 -11.08
CA MET A 140 1.87 17.42 -9.69
C MET A 140 1.96 18.90 -9.32
N ALA A 141 2.54 19.73 -10.19
CA ALA A 141 2.67 21.16 -9.94
C ALA A 141 1.31 21.86 -9.87
N LYS A 142 0.36 21.47 -10.73
CA LYS A 142 -1.03 21.95 -10.66
C LYS A 142 -1.68 21.56 -9.33
N LEU A 143 -1.55 20.28 -8.93
CA LEU A 143 -2.10 19.78 -7.67
C LEU A 143 -1.54 20.54 -6.46
N LEU A 144 -0.21 20.71 -6.42
CA LEU A 144 0.47 21.45 -5.37
C LEU A 144 0.09 22.93 -5.37
N GLY A 145 -0.19 23.52 -6.53
CA GLY A 145 -0.58 24.93 -6.67
C GLY A 145 -1.83 25.30 -5.86
N ASP A 146 -2.76 24.35 -5.73
CA ASP A 146 -4.01 24.47 -4.96
C ASP A 146 -3.89 23.99 -3.50
N ALA A 147 -2.74 23.44 -3.10
CA ALA A 147 -2.52 22.87 -1.78
C ALA A 147 -2.02 23.93 -0.77
N SER A 148 -2.45 23.81 0.48
CA SER A 148 -1.79 24.48 1.60
C SER A 148 -0.39 23.90 1.86
N SER A 149 0.42 24.56 2.70
CA SER A 149 1.77 24.09 3.02
C SER A 149 1.80 22.68 3.65
N SER A 150 0.80 22.36 4.48
CA SER A 150 0.64 21.03 5.09
C SER A 150 0.22 19.98 4.05
N GLU A 151 -0.76 20.30 3.21
CA GLU A 151 -1.20 19.39 2.15
C GLU A 151 -0.07 19.12 1.15
N ALA A 152 0.69 20.15 0.76
CA ALA A 152 1.84 20.03 -0.12
C ALA A 152 2.94 19.11 0.46
N LYS A 153 3.16 19.16 1.78
CA LYS A 153 4.08 18.26 2.48
C LYS A 153 3.68 16.80 2.28
N PHE A 154 2.44 16.45 2.60
CA PHE A 154 2.00 15.07 2.56
C PHE A 154 1.82 14.55 1.14
N LEU A 155 1.32 15.36 0.19
CA LEU A 155 1.28 14.98 -1.21
C LEU A 155 2.66 14.65 -1.77
N SER A 156 3.67 15.47 -1.43
CA SER A 156 5.06 15.25 -1.86
C SER A 156 5.67 14.00 -1.23
N ARG A 157 5.27 13.63 -0.01
CA ARG A 157 5.68 12.37 0.62
C ARG A 157 4.96 11.15 0.07
N VAL A 158 3.66 11.24 -0.18
CA VAL A 158 2.88 10.16 -0.81
C VAL A 158 3.48 9.80 -2.17
N ILE A 159 3.68 10.79 -3.05
CA ILE A 159 4.16 10.54 -4.42
C ILE A 159 5.61 10.02 -4.50
N THR A 160 6.41 10.25 -3.47
CA THR A 160 7.79 9.75 -3.37
C THR A 160 7.93 8.49 -2.51
N GLY A 161 6.84 7.96 -1.94
CA GLY A 161 6.87 6.78 -1.08
C GLY A 161 7.53 7.02 0.29
N ARG A 162 7.49 8.25 0.82
CA ARG A 162 8.19 8.67 2.04
C ARG A 162 7.25 9.18 3.14
N MET A 163 6.02 8.65 3.23
CA MET A 163 5.03 9.10 4.21
C MET A 163 5.54 9.07 5.67
N ARG A 164 6.28 8.02 6.05
CA ARG A 164 7.01 7.91 7.34
C ARG A 164 6.16 8.24 8.58
N LEU A 165 4.86 7.95 8.57
CA LEU A 165 3.96 8.23 9.69
C LEU A 165 4.09 7.28 10.89
N GLY A 166 4.90 6.21 10.79
CA GLY A 166 4.95 5.17 11.83
C GLY A 166 3.70 4.28 11.91
N VAL A 167 2.74 4.47 11.00
CA VAL A 167 1.47 3.72 10.96
C VAL A 167 1.62 2.44 10.17
N SER A 168 1.64 1.31 10.88
CA SER A 168 1.56 -0.02 10.26
C SER A 168 0.12 -0.36 9.85
N SER A 169 -0.06 -1.33 8.95
CA SER A 169 -1.40 -1.85 8.62
C SER A 169 -2.13 -2.37 9.85
N MET A 170 -1.41 -2.96 10.81
CA MET A 170 -1.98 -3.42 12.09
C MET A 170 -2.50 -2.26 12.94
N THR A 171 -1.80 -1.12 12.95
CA THR A 171 -2.27 0.10 13.63
C THR A 171 -3.58 0.61 13.00
N VAL A 172 -3.71 0.53 11.67
CA VAL A 172 -4.95 0.90 10.97
C VAL A 172 -6.09 -0.07 11.31
N LEU A 173 -5.84 -1.38 11.35
CA LEU A 173 -6.85 -2.37 11.74
C LEU A 173 -7.33 -2.15 13.18
N ASP A 174 -6.40 -1.90 14.10
CA ASP A 174 -6.71 -1.56 15.50
C ASP A 174 -7.58 -0.29 15.54
N ALA A 175 -7.23 0.74 14.76
CA ALA A 175 -7.98 1.99 14.70
C ALA A 175 -9.39 1.82 14.10
N LEU A 176 -9.56 0.97 13.08
CA LEU A 176 -10.87 0.64 12.52
C LEU A 176 -11.74 -0.10 13.53
N ALA A 177 -11.17 -1.05 14.27
CA ALA A 177 -11.86 -1.75 15.34
C ALA A 177 -12.29 -0.79 16.46
N VAL A 178 -11.41 0.12 16.89
CA VAL A 178 -11.73 1.14 17.90
C VAL A 178 -12.77 2.15 17.37
N ALA A 179 -12.73 2.48 16.08
CA ALA A 179 -13.63 3.46 15.48
C ALA A 179 -15.08 2.95 15.39
N PHE A 180 -15.26 1.70 14.96
CA PHE A 180 -16.55 1.18 14.48
C PHE A 180 -17.00 -0.14 15.12
N ALA A 181 -16.17 -0.74 15.99
CA ALA A 181 -16.45 -2.02 16.62
C ALA A 181 -15.99 -2.03 18.09
N THR A 182 -15.88 -3.22 18.68
CA THR A 182 -15.31 -3.42 20.01
C THR A 182 -13.92 -4.06 19.91
N LYS A 183 -13.16 -4.04 21.01
CA LYS A 183 -11.84 -4.70 21.06
C LYS A 183 -11.90 -6.20 20.79
N ASP A 184 -13.00 -6.85 21.15
CA ASP A 184 -13.22 -8.28 20.96
C ASP A 184 -13.45 -8.65 19.48
N ASP A 185 -13.76 -7.65 18.64
CA ASP A 185 -14.02 -7.85 17.21
C ASP A 185 -12.74 -7.80 16.35
N ARG A 186 -11.58 -7.52 16.97
CA ARG A 186 -10.30 -7.35 16.28
C ARG A 186 -9.96 -8.55 15.38
N ASP A 187 -10.23 -9.76 15.84
CA ASP A 187 -9.93 -10.99 15.10
C ASP A 187 -10.73 -11.09 13.80
N ALA A 188 -11.96 -10.60 13.78
CA ALA A 188 -12.78 -10.59 12.57
C ALA A 188 -12.25 -9.58 11.54
N VAL A 189 -11.78 -8.41 11.99
CA VAL A 189 -11.16 -7.38 11.13
C VAL A 189 -9.83 -7.86 10.57
N GLU A 190 -9.00 -8.47 11.42
CA GLU A 190 -7.72 -9.05 11.00
C GLU A 190 -7.93 -10.23 10.04
N ARG A 191 -8.90 -11.12 10.31
CA ARG A 191 -9.29 -12.18 9.37
C ARG A 191 -9.65 -11.61 8.00
N ALA A 192 -10.50 -10.59 7.97
CA ALA A 192 -10.92 -9.96 6.71
C ALA A 192 -9.73 -9.39 5.93
N PHE A 193 -8.78 -8.77 6.61
CA PHE A 193 -7.54 -8.30 5.98
C PHE A 193 -6.65 -9.46 5.52
N ASN A 194 -6.51 -10.53 6.31
CA ASN A 194 -5.70 -11.69 5.94
C ASN A 194 -6.21 -12.41 4.69
N VAL A 195 -7.54 -12.51 4.49
CA VAL A 195 -8.12 -13.19 3.33
C VAL A 195 -8.29 -12.32 2.09
N SER A 196 -8.22 -10.99 2.23
CA SER A 196 -8.38 -10.04 1.11
C SER A 196 -7.11 -9.32 0.71
N SER A 197 -6.16 -9.19 1.64
CA SER A 197 -4.98 -8.31 1.59
C SER A 197 -5.29 -6.87 1.19
N ASP A 198 -6.53 -6.41 1.44
CA ASP A 198 -7.01 -5.10 1.02
C ASP A 198 -7.52 -4.30 2.22
N LEU A 199 -6.63 -3.45 2.77
CA LEU A 199 -6.93 -2.63 3.93
C LEU A 199 -8.02 -1.59 3.65
N GLY A 200 -8.08 -1.07 2.41
CA GLY A 200 -9.07 -0.09 2.00
C GLY A 200 -10.46 -0.71 1.85
N LEU A 201 -10.55 -1.95 1.35
CA LEU A 201 -11.79 -2.73 1.35
C LEU A 201 -12.30 -2.98 2.77
N VAL A 202 -11.41 -3.44 3.67
CA VAL A 202 -11.79 -3.67 5.08
C VAL A 202 -12.29 -2.38 5.72
N ALA A 203 -11.63 -1.25 5.46
CA ALA A 203 -12.06 0.05 5.97
C ALA A 203 -13.43 0.49 5.42
N GLU A 204 -13.65 0.33 4.11
CA GLU A 204 -14.91 0.67 3.46
C GLU A 204 -16.08 -0.16 4.00
N GLU A 205 -15.91 -1.48 4.06
CA GLU A 205 -16.94 -2.40 4.58
C GLU A 205 -17.24 -2.12 6.04
N MET A 206 -16.20 -1.86 6.86
CA MET A 206 -16.37 -1.50 8.26
C MET A 206 -17.14 -0.18 8.42
N ALA A 207 -16.80 0.86 7.66
CA ALA A 207 -17.46 2.16 7.78
C ALA A 207 -18.91 2.15 7.26
N ARG A 208 -19.20 1.37 6.21
CA ARG A 208 -20.55 1.33 5.59
C ARG A 208 -21.50 0.35 6.28
N HIS A 209 -20.97 -0.79 6.72
CA HIS A 209 -21.77 -1.95 7.10
C HIS A 209 -21.35 -2.53 8.45
N GLY A 210 -20.41 -1.89 9.14
CA GLY A 210 -19.89 -2.35 10.42
C GLY A 210 -19.26 -3.75 10.31
N LEU A 211 -19.28 -4.44 11.44
CA LEU A 211 -18.72 -5.78 11.54
C LEU A 211 -19.38 -6.81 10.62
N ASP A 212 -20.67 -6.63 10.30
CA ASP A 212 -21.39 -7.55 9.41
C ASP A 212 -20.88 -7.46 7.97
N GLY A 213 -20.46 -6.28 7.51
CA GLY A 213 -19.77 -6.12 6.22
C GLY A 213 -18.42 -6.83 6.23
N VAL A 214 -17.61 -6.57 7.26
CA VAL A 214 -16.28 -7.17 7.43
C VAL A 214 -16.34 -8.70 7.48
N LYS A 215 -17.32 -9.28 8.18
CA LYS A 215 -17.51 -10.74 8.27
C LYS A 215 -17.84 -11.39 6.92
N LYS A 216 -18.46 -10.65 5.99
CA LYS A 216 -18.76 -11.10 4.62
C LYS A 216 -17.56 -11.05 3.68
N ILE A 217 -16.43 -10.50 4.11
CA ILE A 217 -15.18 -10.59 3.36
C ILE A 217 -14.67 -12.03 3.47
N HIS A 218 -14.65 -12.72 2.33
CA HIS A 218 -14.16 -14.09 2.18
C HIS A 218 -13.06 -14.14 1.13
N VAL A 219 -12.37 -15.28 1.11
CA VAL A 219 -11.38 -15.60 0.09
C VAL A 219 -11.99 -15.46 -1.30
N GLN A 220 -11.29 -14.75 -2.19
CA GLN A 220 -11.73 -14.52 -3.55
C GLN A 220 -10.55 -14.74 -4.52
N VAL A 221 -10.79 -15.49 -5.60
CA VAL A 221 -9.78 -15.65 -6.65
C VAL A 221 -9.40 -14.27 -7.23
N ASN A 222 -8.14 -14.10 -7.60
CA ASN A 222 -7.52 -12.84 -8.03
C ASN A 222 -7.37 -11.75 -6.95
N ARG A 223 -7.64 -12.07 -5.67
CA ARG A 223 -7.22 -11.28 -4.50
C ARG A 223 -6.30 -12.14 -3.62
N PRO A 224 -4.99 -11.90 -3.62
CA PRO A 224 -4.07 -12.76 -2.90
C PRO A 224 -4.26 -12.66 -1.40
N LEU A 225 -4.12 -13.80 -0.73
CA LEU A 225 -4.19 -13.94 0.71
C LEU A 225 -2.81 -13.64 1.31
N ARG A 226 -2.81 -13.13 2.54
CA ARG A 226 -1.57 -13.04 3.32
C ARG A 226 -1.06 -14.44 3.64
N ALA A 227 0.22 -14.66 3.40
CA ALA A 227 0.86 -15.95 3.59
C ALA A 227 0.80 -16.38 5.07
N MET A 228 0.40 -17.64 5.32
CA MET A 228 0.59 -18.27 6.63
C MET A 228 2.10 -18.37 6.91
N LEU A 229 2.51 -17.89 8.08
CA LEU A 229 3.91 -17.92 8.53
C LEU A 229 4.15 -19.14 9.43
N ALA A 230 5.43 -19.47 9.61
CA ALA A 230 5.86 -20.59 10.46
C ALA A 230 6.60 -20.08 11.69
N GLU A 231 6.32 -20.69 12.83
CA GLU A 231 7.12 -20.58 14.04
C GLU A 231 8.33 -21.51 13.95
N ARG A 232 9.45 -21.13 14.56
CA ARG A 232 10.66 -21.97 14.63
C ARG A 232 10.69 -22.70 15.98
N MET A 233 10.97 -24.00 15.93
CA MET A 233 11.20 -24.83 17.11
C MET A 233 12.53 -25.57 16.99
N SER A 234 13.05 -26.04 18.12
CA SER A 234 14.44 -26.48 18.24
C SER A 234 14.61 -27.96 17.90
N SER A 235 13.56 -28.77 18.07
CA SER A 235 13.63 -30.20 17.79
C SER A 235 12.31 -30.78 17.25
N PRO A 236 12.36 -31.93 16.55
CA PRO A 236 11.17 -32.66 16.11
C PRO A 236 10.23 -33.08 17.25
N GLU A 237 10.76 -33.38 18.44
CA GLU A 237 9.98 -33.77 19.61
C GLU A 237 9.13 -32.62 20.14
N GLU A 238 9.72 -31.43 20.28
CA GLU A 238 8.99 -30.20 20.64
C GLU A 238 7.89 -29.88 19.63
N ILE A 239 8.17 -30.08 18.33
CA ILE A 239 7.20 -29.88 17.25
C ILE A 239 6.02 -30.84 17.44
N LEU A 240 6.28 -32.13 17.63
CA LEU A 240 5.24 -33.13 17.80
C LEU A 240 4.40 -32.88 19.05
N GLU A 241 5.02 -32.53 20.18
CA GLU A 241 4.32 -32.19 21.42
C GLU A 241 3.38 -30.98 21.20
N LYS A 242 3.89 -29.89 20.61
CA LYS A 242 3.10 -28.68 20.33
C LYS A 242 1.95 -28.95 19.35
N MET A 243 2.12 -29.88 18.42
CA MET A 243 1.09 -30.28 17.45
C MET A 243 0.09 -31.31 18.01
N GLY A 244 0.19 -31.69 19.28
CA GLY A 244 -0.72 -32.66 19.91
C GLY A 244 -0.45 -34.11 19.50
N GLY A 245 0.78 -34.42 19.10
CA GLY A 245 1.26 -35.78 18.80
C GLY A 245 1.06 -36.25 17.36
N THR A 246 0.47 -35.44 16.47
CA THR A 246 0.30 -35.80 15.05
C THR A 246 0.44 -34.57 14.15
N CYS A 247 1.32 -34.64 13.16
CA CYS A 247 1.49 -33.62 12.14
C CYS A 247 1.98 -34.21 10.82
N ALA A 248 1.86 -33.45 9.73
CA ALA A 248 2.52 -33.75 8.46
C ALA A 248 3.88 -33.04 8.40
N PHE A 249 4.85 -33.69 7.77
CA PHE A 249 6.14 -33.10 7.45
C PHE A 249 6.24 -32.92 5.93
N GLU A 250 6.60 -31.72 5.52
CA GLU A 250 6.89 -31.37 4.14
C GLU A 250 8.33 -30.88 4.04
N TYR A 251 8.96 -31.11 2.89
CA TYR A 251 10.29 -30.57 2.64
C TYR A 251 10.20 -29.04 2.59
N LYS A 252 11.05 -28.36 3.36
CA LYS A 252 11.16 -26.89 3.27
C LYS A 252 12.08 -26.53 2.12
N TYR A 253 11.49 -26.30 0.96
CA TYR A 253 12.21 -25.85 -0.23
C TYR A 253 12.88 -24.49 -0.04
N ASP A 254 13.94 -24.25 -0.82
CA ASP A 254 14.68 -22.99 -0.89
C ASP A 254 14.44 -22.36 -2.27
N GLY A 255 13.46 -21.44 -2.34
CA GLY A 255 13.05 -20.84 -3.59
C GLY A 255 12.22 -19.58 -3.38
N VAL A 256 11.30 -19.33 -4.30
CA VAL A 256 10.34 -18.22 -4.21
C VAL A 256 8.95 -18.76 -3.96
N ARG A 257 8.38 -18.45 -2.79
CA ARG A 257 6.97 -18.74 -2.50
C ARG A 257 6.07 -17.99 -3.47
N ILE A 258 5.25 -18.75 -4.19
CA ILE A 258 4.25 -18.26 -5.14
C ILE A 258 2.86 -18.70 -4.69
N GLN A 259 1.92 -17.76 -4.72
CA GLN A 259 0.50 -18.02 -4.61
C GLN A 259 -0.13 -17.87 -6.00
N ALA A 260 -0.67 -18.97 -6.54
CA ALA A 260 -1.30 -19.00 -7.85
C ALA A 260 -2.82 -18.92 -7.74
N HIS A 261 -3.41 -17.95 -8.42
CA HIS A 261 -4.85 -17.78 -8.57
C HIS A 261 -5.25 -18.23 -9.96
N ILE A 262 -6.17 -19.18 -10.03
CA ILE A 262 -6.61 -19.81 -11.26
C ILE A 262 -8.09 -19.54 -11.40
N CYS A 263 -8.51 -18.95 -12.52
CA CYS A 263 -9.90 -18.67 -12.82
C CYS A 263 -10.16 -18.83 -14.30
N ARG A 264 -11.01 -19.79 -14.69
CA ARG A 264 -11.45 -20.01 -16.09
C ARG A 264 -10.30 -20.06 -17.09
N GLY A 265 -9.21 -20.75 -16.72
CA GLY A 265 -8.01 -20.90 -17.56
C GLY A 265 -7.03 -19.72 -17.55
N GLU A 266 -7.32 -18.65 -16.81
CA GLU A 266 -6.35 -17.61 -16.48
C GLU A 266 -5.61 -17.96 -15.20
N VAL A 267 -4.32 -17.65 -15.16
CA VAL A 267 -3.46 -17.86 -14.00
C VAL A 267 -2.77 -16.56 -13.67
N ARG A 268 -2.83 -16.14 -12.41
CA ARG A 268 -2.08 -15.02 -11.87
C ARG A 268 -1.21 -15.51 -10.72
N LEU A 269 0.04 -15.09 -10.69
CA LEU A 269 1.02 -15.51 -9.69
C LEU A 269 1.35 -14.31 -8.80
N PHE A 270 1.36 -14.52 -7.49
CA PHE A 270 1.72 -13.50 -6.52
C PHE A 270 2.87 -13.97 -5.64
N SER A 271 3.80 -13.07 -5.36
CA SER A 271 4.91 -13.31 -4.44
C SER A 271 4.43 -13.37 -2.98
N ARG A 272 5.33 -13.76 -2.07
CA ARG A 272 5.11 -13.61 -0.62
C ARG A 272 4.74 -12.17 -0.20
N LYS A 273 5.25 -11.16 -0.90
CA LYS A 273 4.96 -9.74 -0.67
C LYS A 273 3.77 -9.23 -1.49
N LEU A 274 3.04 -10.15 -2.12
CA LEU A 274 1.85 -9.91 -2.92
C LEU A 274 2.09 -9.20 -4.26
N ASP A 275 3.34 -8.98 -4.65
CA ASP A 275 3.66 -8.47 -6.00
C ASP A 275 3.25 -9.49 -7.06
N GLU A 276 2.68 -9.01 -8.17
CA GLU A 276 2.29 -9.87 -9.28
C GLU A 276 3.53 -10.33 -10.08
N LEU A 277 3.75 -11.65 -10.13
CA LEU A 277 4.89 -12.31 -10.76
C LEU A 277 4.51 -13.02 -12.07
N THR A 278 3.25 -12.93 -12.51
CA THR A 278 2.70 -13.72 -13.63
C THR A 278 3.56 -13.69 -14.89
N THR A 279 4.12 -12.53 -15.25
CA THR A 279 4.95 -12.35 -16.46
C THR A 279 6.38 -12.85 -16.30
N GLN A 280 6.85 -13.03 -15.07
CA GLN A 280 8.22 -13.46 -14.76
C GLN A 280 8.36 -14.99 -14.82
N PHE A 281 7.27 -15.74 -14.60
CA PHE A 281 7.25 -17.21 -14.58
C PHE A 281 6.24 -17.79 -15.60
N PRO A 282 6.44 -17.56 -16.92
CA PRO A 282 5.50 -18.02 -17.95
C PRO A 282 5.41 -19.55 -18.05
N ASP A 283 6.49 -20.25 -17.75
CA ASP A 283 6.60 -21.71 -17.67
C ASP A 283 5.74 -22.29 -16.53
N VAL A 284 5.79 -21.68 -15.34
CA VAL A 284 4.92 -22.03 -14.21
C VAL A 284 3.45 -21.83 -14.58
N VAL A 285 3.12 -20.71 -15.22
CA VAL A 285 1.76 -20.43 -15.72
C VAL A 285 1.28 -21.55 -16.66
N VAL A 286 2.10 -21.95 -17.64
CA VAL A 286 1.77 -23.03 -18.58
C VAL A 286 1.59 -24.36 -17.86
N GLY A 287 2.49 -24.71 -16.94
CA GLY A 287 2.42 -25.93 -16.15
C GLY A 287 1.13 -26.02 -15.32
N LEU A 288 0.76 -24.92 -14.66
CA LEU A 288 -0.46 -24.83 -13.86
C LEU A 288 -1.73 -24.95 -14.72
N LYS A 289 -1.81 -24.25 -15.87
CA LYS A 289 -2.93 -24.38 -16.82
C LYS A 289 -3.10 -25.80 -17.33
N ARG A 290 -2.00 -26.51 -17.56
CA ARG A 290 -2.04 -27.91 -18.02
C ARG A 290 -2.55 -28.84 -16.93
N THR A 291 -2.13 -28.63 -15.68
CA THR A 291 -2.29 -29.58 -14.59
C THR A 291 -3.58 -29.38 -13.81
N ILE A 292 -3.93 -28.13 -13.48
CA ILE A 292 -5.11 -27.83 -12.68
C ILE A 292 -6.34 -27.78 -13.57
N LYS A 293 -7.32 -28.66 -13.29
CA LYS A 293 -8.57 -28.79 -14.07
C LYS A 293 -9.77 -28.07 -13.45
N ALA A 294 -9.62 -27.51 -12.26
CA ALA A 294 -10.68 -26.77 -11.60
C ALA A 294 -10.95 -25.43 -12.29
N ASP A 295 -12.23 -25.03 -12.38
CA ASP A 295 -12.62 -23.72 -12.93
C ASP A 295 -12.06 -22.55 -12.11
N SER A 296 -11.92 -22.74 -10.80
CA SER A 296 -11.38 -21.74 -9.89
C SER A 296 -10.59 -22.40 -8.77
N ALA A 297 -9.36 -21.93 -8.52
CA ALA A 297 -8.52 -22.41 -7.43
C ALA A 297 -7.57 -21.32 -6.94
N ILE A 298 -7.16 -21.43 -5.68
CA ILE A 298 -6.00 -20.73 -5.13
C ILE A 298 -5.11 -21.80 -4.54
N ILE A 299 -3.87 -21.86 -5.01
CA ILE A 299 -2.86 -22.80 -4.53
C ILE A 299 -1.60 -22.02 -4.21
N GLU A 300 -0.77 -22.56 -3.34
CA GLU A 300 0.56 -22.02 -3.09
C GLU A 300 1.61 -23.11 -3.13
N GLY A 301 2.85 -22.70 -3.37
CA GLY A 301 4.00 -23.59 -3.36
C GLY A 301 5.29 -22.80 -3.50
N GLU A 302 6.40 -23.51 -3.53
CA GLU A 302 7.72 -22.94 -3.75
C GLU A 302 8.14 -23.13 -5.21
N CYS A 303 8.50 -22.05 -5.89
CA CYS A 303 9.17 -22.10 -7.18
C CYS A 303 10.67 -22.26 -6.95
N VAL A 304 11.22 -23.39 -7.39
CA VAL A 304 12.62 -23.80 -7.15
C VAL A 304 13.34 -23.94 -8.48
N PRO A 305 14.54 -23.36 -8.65
CA PRO A 305 15.31 -23.51 -9.87
C PRO A 305 15.89 -24.92 -9.94
N VAL A 306 15.95 -25.49 -11.15
CA VAL A 306 16.38 -26.89 -11.37
C VAL A 306 17.45 -26.91 -12.46
N ASP A 307 18.55 -27.63 -12.21
CA ASP A 307 19.54 -27.93 -13.24
C ASP A 307 18.94 -28.88 -14.29
N GLN A 308 18.92 -28.48 -15.55
CA GLN A 308 18.28 -29.27 -16.62
C GLN A 308 19.04 -30.53 -17.00
N ASN A 309 20.32 -30.64 -16.66
CA ASN A 309 21.16 -31.81 -16.95
C ASN A 309 21.08 -32.85 -15.84
N THR A 310 21.10 -32.41 -14.57
CA THR A 310 21.14 -33.31 -13.40
C THR A 310 19.78 -33.51 -12.74
N GLY A 311 18.86 -32.55 -12.90
CA GLY A 311 17.57 -32.52 -12.21
C GLY A 311 17.66 -32.06 -10.75
N GLU A 312 18.84 -31.64 -10.30
CA GLU A 312 19.06 -31.18 -8.92
C GLU A 312 18.50 -29.77 -8.69
N PHE A 313 18.08 -29.50 -7.46
CA PHE A 313 17.66 -28.15 -7.06
C PHE A 313 18.87 -27.23 -6.97
N LEU A 314 18.71 -26.03 -7.50
CA LEU A 314 19.70 -24.95 -7.40
C LEU A 314 19.34 -24.00 -6.24
N PRO A 315 20.31 -23.21 -5.75
CA PRO A 315 20.07 -22.22 -4.68
C PRO A 315 19.04 -21.16 -5.09
N PHE A 316 18.33 -20.57 -4.10
CA PHE A 316 17.28 -19.57 -4.36
C PHE A 316 17.76 -18.36 -5.20
N GLN A 317 19.05 -18.01 -5.13
CA GLN A 317 19.63 -16.88 -5.85
C GLN A 317 19.60 -17.05 -7.38
N GLU A 318 19.37 -18.28 -7.86
CA GLU A 318 19.25 -18.62 -9.27
C GLU A 318 17.79 -18.55 -9.77
N VAL A 319 16.82 -18.18 -8.92
CA VAL A 319 15.40 -17.97 -9.29
C VAL A 319 15.19 -16.66 -10.03
#